data_AF-A0A259CTA9-F1
#
_entry.id   AF-A0A259CTA9-F1
#
_cell.length_a   1.000
_cell.length_b   1.000
_cell.length_c   1.000
_cell.angle_alpha   90.00
_cell.angle_beta   90.00
_cell.angle_gamma   90.00
#
_symmetry.space_group_name_H-M   'P 1'
#
loop_
_entity.id
_entity.type
_entity.pdbx_description
1 polymer ?
#
loop_
_entity_poly.entity_id
_entity_poly.type
_entity_poly.pdbx_seq_one_letter_code
_entity_poly.pdbx_strand_id
1 'polypeptide(L)'
;MNKPHRNKLIVCTLLYATLLSGHVLANDKSNLRANACNNLPTYSQLKSALISAVGTESSGFNLQMWATLVNRDGVVCAVAFSGSDRGQ
;
A
#
# COMPACT_ATOMS: atom_id res chain seq x y z
N MET A 1 49.70 29.69 -30.22
CA MET A 1 49.96 28.53 -29.35
C MET A 1 49.30 28.79 -28.00
N ASN A 2 48.18 28.20 -27.55
CA ASN A 2 47.96 26.80 -27.18
C ASN A 2 46.43 26.52 -27.01
N LYS A 3 45.77 25.98 -28.04
CA LYS A 3 44.34 25.58 -28.02
C LYS A 3 44.04 24.09 -27.67
N PRO A 4 44.92 23.10 -27.88
CA PRO A 4 44.53 21.70 -27.74
C PRO A 4 44.39 21.23 -26.29
N HIS A 5 45.13 21.83 -25.35
CA HIS A 5 45.10 21.44 -23.93
C HIS A 5 43.80 21.89 -23.24
N ARG A 6 43.25 23.05 -23.63
CA ARG A 6 41.99 23.60 -23.10
C ARG A 6 40.79 22.76 -23.56
N ASN A 7 40.81 22.28 -24.80
CA ASN A 7 39.78 21.36 -25.30
C ASN A 7 39.82 20.01 -24.57
N LYS A 8 41.01 19.47 -24.28
CA LYS A 8 41.16 18.21 -23.53
C LYS A 8 40.63 18.33 -22.09
N LEU A 9 40.87 19.46 -21.42
CA LEU A 9 40.35 19.75 -20.08
C LEU A 9 38.81 19.82 -20.06
N ILE A 10 38.20 20.49 -21.04
CA ILE A 10 36.73 20.62 -21.14
C ILE A 10 36.06 19.26 -21.40
N VAL A 11 36.67 18.43 -22.26
CA VAL A 11 36.15 17.08 -22.57
C VAL A 11 36.17 16.16 -21.34
N CYS A 12 37.24 16.17 -20.54
CA CYS A 12 37.31 15.37 -19.31
C CYS A 12 36.28 15.79 -18.26
N THR A 13 36.01 17.09 -18.10
CA THR A 13 35.00 17.56 -17.12
C THR A 13 33.58 17.15 -17.49
N LEU A 14 33.25 17.12 -18.80
CA LEU A 14 31.93 16.66 -19.25
C LEU A 14 31.75 15.15 -19.06
N LEU A 15 32.81 14.36 -19.27
CA LEU A 15 32.79 12.91 -19.06
C LEU A 15 32.64 12.52 -17.58
N TYR A 16 33.16 13.33 -16.65
CA TYR A 16 33.05 13.06 -15.22
C TYR A 16 31.65 13.38 -14.65
N ALA A 17 30.98 14.41 -15.20
CA ALA A 17 29.67 14.85 -14.73
C ALA A 17 28.54 13.83 -14.98
N THR A 18 28.69 12.93 -15.97
CA THR A 18 27.67 11.93 -16.30
C THR A 18 27.72 10.68 -15.41
N LEU A 19 28.76 10.50 -14.60
CA LEU A 19 28.92 9.30 -13.74
C LEU A 19 28.22 9.43 -12.37
N LEU A 20 27.67 10.60 -12.01
CA LEU A 20 26.99 10.85 -10.72
C LEU A 20 25.46 10.96 -10.83
N SER A 21 24.87 10.75 -12.00
CA SER A 21 23.42 10.80 -12.17
C SER A 21 22.77 9.53 -11.60
N GLY A 22 22.47 9.53 -10.30
CA GLY A 22 21.58 8.54 -9.70
C GLY A 22 20.15 8.75 -10.22
N HIS A 23 19.69 7.87 -11.09
CA HIS A 23 18.31 7.87 -11.56
C HIS A 23 17.40 7.28 -10.47
N VAL A 24 16.68 8.12 -9.73
CA VAL A 24 15.61 7.65 -8.84
C VAL A 24 14.35 7.45 -9.67
N LEU A 25 13.90 6.20 -9.83
CA LEU A 25 12.60 5.90 -10.39
C LEU A 25 11.54 5.90 -9.28
N ALA A 26 10.60 6.84 -9.34
CA ALA A 26 9.40 6.79 -8.52
C ALA A 26 8.46 5.72 -9.08
N ASN A 27 8.37 4.57 -8.42
CA ASN A 27 7.40 3.54 -8.78
C ASN A 27 6.02 3.97 -8.28
N ASP A 28 5.13 4.36 -9.20
CA ASP A 28 3.75 4.70 -8.87
C ASP A 28 2.98 3.44 -8.45
N LYS A 29 2.82 3.26 -7.14
CA LYS A 29 2.07 2.14 -6.54
C LYS A 29 0.56 2.26 -6.79
N SER A 30 0.06 3.30 -7.47
CA SER A 30 -1.37 3.51 -7.73
C SER A 30 -2.07 2.29 -8.33
N ASN A 31 -1.44 1.65 -9.32
CA ASN A 31 -1.99 0.46 -9.98
C ASN A 31 -1.98 -0.80 -9.09
N LEU A 32 -1.03 -0.91 -8.15
CA LEU A 32 -1.03 -1.99 -7.16
C LEU A 32 -2.17 -1.81 -6.14
N ARG A 33 -2.57 -0.58 -5.83
CA ARG A 33 -3.67 -0.31 -4.88
C ARG A 33 -5.03 -0.72 -5.45
N ALA A 34 -5.25 -0.56 -6.75
CA ALA A 34 -6.49 -0.99 -7.41
C ALA A 34 -6.68 -2.52 -7.41
N ASN A 35 -5.59 -3.28 -7.28
CA ASN A 35 -5.58 -4.75 -7.28
C ASN A 35 -5.21 -5.34 -5.89
N ALA A 36 -4.94 -4.49 -4.89
CA ALA A 36 -4.35 -4.89 -3.60
C ALA A 36 -5.24 -5.82 -2.78
N CYS A 37 -6.53 -5.85 -3.08
CA CYS A 37 -7.55 -6.59 -2.35
C CYS A 37 -8.18 -7.72 -3.17
N ASN A 38 -7.77 -7.94 -4.43
CA ASN A 38 -8.47 -8.82 -5.35
C ASN A 38 -8.44 -10.31 -4.95
N ASN A 39 -7.44 -10.72 -4.17
CA ASN A 39 -7.32 -12.09 -3.66
C ASN A 39 -7.79 -12.23 -2.20
N LEU A 40 -8.46 -11.21 -1.66
CA LEU A 40 -8.98 -11.22 -0.30
C LEU A 40 -10.50 -11.43 -0.30
N PRO A 41 -11.07 -11.90 0.82
CA PRO A 41 -12.52 -11.99 0.97
C PRO A 41 -13.23 -10.67 0.69
N THR A 42 -14.42 -10.76 0.10
CA THR A 42 -15.32 -9.62 -0.10
C THR A 42 -15.85 -9.09 1.23
N TYR A 43 -16.38 -7.86 1.22
CA TYR A 43 -17.08 -7.29 2.36
C TYR A 43 -18.19 -8.22 2.92
N SER A 44 -18.98 -8.86 2.06
CA SER A 44 -20.07 -9.75 2.50
C SER A 44 -19.55 -11.00 3.22
N GLN A 45 -18.44 -11.56 2.74
CA GLN A 45 -17.79 -12.71 3.39
C GLN A 45 -17.21 -12.30 4.75
N LEU A 46 -16.57 -11.12 4.84
CA LEU A 46 -16.11 -10.57 6.11
C LEU A 46 -17.28 -10.37 7.10
N LYS A 47 -18.38 -9.73 6.67
CA LYS A 47 -19.54 -9.48 7.54
C LYS A 47 -20.17 -10.79 8.02
N SER A 48 -20.33 -11.78 7.14
CA SER A 48 -20.88 -13.09 7.51
C SER A 48 -19.99 -13.82 8.51
N ALA A 49 -18.67 -13.84 8.27
CA ALA A 49 -17.72 -14.45 9.19
C ALA A 49 -17.72 -13.75 10.56
N LEU A 50 -17.80 -12.42 10.56
CA LEU A 50 -17.87 -11.63 11.80
C LEU A 50 -19.16 -11.93 12.58
N ILE A 51 -20.32 -11.98 11.92
CA ILE A 51 -21.59 -12.32 12.58
C ILE A 51 -21.52 -13.73 13.20
N SER A 52 -20.95 -14.70 12.49
CA SER A 52 -20.78 -16.06 13.02
C SER A 52 -19.86 -16.08 14.25
N ALA A 53 -18.74 -15.35 14.21
CA ALA A 53 -17.82 -15.26 15.35
C ALA A 53 -18.51 -14.64 16.57
N VAL A 54 -19.19 -13.50 16.38
CA VAL A 54 -19.96 -12.82 17.44
C VAL A 54 -21.05 -13.73 18.01
N GLY A 55 -21.73 -14.53 17.17
CA GLY A 55 -22.75 -15.48 17.63
C GLY A 55 -22.21 -16.63 18.50
N THR A 56 -20.90 -16.87 18.50
CA THR A 56 -20.25 -17.87 19.37
C THR A 56 -19.61 -17.27 20.62
N GLU A 57 -19.68 -15.95 20.79
CA GLU A 57 -19.14 -15.28 21.97
C GLU A 57 -19.88 -15.71 23.24
N SER A 58 -19.13 -16.15 24.25
CA SER A 58 -19.65 -16.72 25.50
C SER A 58 -19.26 -15.92 26.74
N SER A 59 -18.53 -14.82 26.57
CA SER A 59 -18.07 -13.94 27.66
C SER A 59 -19.19 -13.18 28.37
N GLY A 60 -20.41 -13.21 27.83
CA GLY A 60 -21.58 -12.53 28.39
C GLY A 60 -21.68 -11.03 28.05
N PHE A 61 -20.73 -10.48 27.27
CA PHE A 61 -20.81 -9.08 26.84
C PHE A 61 -21.89 -8.82 25.78
N ASN A 62 -22.14 -9.78 24.90
CA ASN A 62 -23.16 -9.69 23.83
C ASN A 62 -23.12 -8.36 23.04
N LEU A 63 -21.91 -7.85 22.79
CA LEU A 63 -21.70 -6.60 22.08
C LEU A 63 -21.60 -6.83 20.58
N GLN A 64 -22.03 -5.83 19.82
CA GLN A 64 -21.73 -5.77 18.39
C GLN A 64 -20.27 -5.37 18.17
N MET A 65 -19.61 -6.00 17.21
CA MET A 65 -18.18 -5.90 16.98
C MET A 65 -17.88 -5.29 15.62
N TRP A 66 -16.67 -4.72 15.51
CA TRP A 66 -16.08 -4.22 14.27
C TRP A 66 -14.93 -5.12 13.84
N ALA A 67 -14.80 -5.34 12.54
CA ALA A 67 -13.65 -6.03 11.97
C ALA A 67 -13.10 -5.26 10.76
N THR A 68 -11.78 -5.29 10.62
CA THR A 68 -11.05 -4.73 9.49
C THR A 68 -10.30 -5.83 8.76
N LEU A 69 -10.50 -5.95 7.45
CA LEU A 69 -9.71 -6.83 6.59
C LEU A 69 -8.57 -6.01 5.97
N VAL A 70 -7.33 -6.43 6.24
CA VAL A 70 -6.13 -5.72 5.81
C VAL A 70 -5.25 -6.66 5.01
N ASN A 71 -4.72 -6.19 3.87
CA ASN A 71 -3.80 -6.98 3.07
C ASN A 71 -2.37 -7.00 3.69
N ARG A 72 -1.47 -7.77 3.09
CA ARG A 72 -0.09 -7.91 3.55
C ARG A 72 0.73 -6.61 3.55
N ASP A 73 0.32 -5.62 2.77
CA ASP A 73 0.98 -4.32 2.65
C ASP A 73 0.34 -3.26 3.58
N GLY A 74 -0.61 -3.65 4.42
CA GLY A 74 -1.29 -2.74 5.35
C GLY A 74 -2.47 -1.98 4.73
N VAL A 75 -2.94 -2.34 3.54
CA VAL A 75 -4.10 -1.70 2.91
C VAL A 75 -5.39 -2.25 3.52
N VAL A 76 -6.24 -1.36 4.05
CA VAL A 76 -7.58 -1.72 4.51
C VAL A 76 -8.47 -1.97 3.29
N CYS A 77 -8.93 -3.22 3.16
CA CYS A 77 -9.72 -3.69 2.03
C CYS A 77 -11.22 -3.72 2.32
N ALA A 78 -11.60 -3.94 3.59
CA ALA A 78 -12.99 -3.86 4.03
C ALA A 78 -13.06 -3.57 5.53
N VAL A 79 -14.14 -2.91 5.94
CA VAL A 79 -14.49 -2.71 7.36
C VAL A 79 -15.94 -3.13 7.53
N ALA A 80 -16.21 -4.06 8.43
CA ALA A 80 -17.55 -4.59 8.69
C ALA A 80 -17.95 -4.41 10.15
N PHE A 81 -19.26 -4.23 10.35
CA PHE A 81 -19.91 -4.18 11.66
C PHE A 81 -20.91 -5.33 11.75
N SER A 82 -20.96 -6.03 12.89
CA SER A 82 -21.87 -7.17 13.08
C SER A 82 -23.33 -6.76 13.27
N GLY A 83 -23.58 -5.52 13.74
CA GLY A 83 -24.93 -5.02 13.95
C GLY A 83 -25.62 -4.52 12.68
N SER A 84 -26.88 -4.11 12.88
CA SER A 84 -27.77 -3.62 11.83
C SER A 84 -27.35 -2.24 11.33
N ASP A 85 -27.06 -1.32 12.26
CA ASP A 85 -26.64 0.04 11.98
C ASP A 85 -25.83 0.61 13.16
N ARG A 86 -25.13 1.73 12.95
CA ARG A 86 -24.33 2.40 13.98
C ARG A 86 -25.24 3.03 15.03
N GLY A 87 -25.00 2.73 16.31
CA GLY A 87 -25.71 3.35 17.45
C GLY A 87 -26.99 2.64 17.90
N GLN A 88 -27.16 1.37 17.50
CA GLN A 88 -28.18 0.45 17.99
C GLN A 88 -27.58 -0.58 18.93
#